data_AF-A0A2E8U701-F1
#
_entry.id   AF-A0A2E8U701-F1
#
_cell.length_a   1.000
_cell.length_b   1.000
_cell.length_c   1.000
_cell.angle_alpha   90.00
_cell.angle_beta   90.00
_cell.angle_gamma   90.00
#
_symmetry.space_group_name_H-M   'P 1'
#
loop_
_entity.id
_entity.type
_entity.pdbx_description
1 polymer ?
#
loop_
_entity_poly.entity_id
_entity_poly.type
_entity_poly.pdbx_seq_one_letter_code
_entity_poly.pdbx_strand_id
1 'polypeptide(L)'
;MILGAENSMEISVIVLVATLSSVLGAIGGYGIGAYAGRPLLERFASESTVSRLENLTIRYGSAGTFVAAVSPIPYKALAWAAGAGRMDLRLFIIAGLFGRGLRFGLAGLILGVWGDEFLSLMQNPIAWLVGSIAGLTLFIPLAKWWSNLADAEPMDN
;
A
#
# COMPACT_ATOMS: atom_id res chain seq x y z
N MET A 1 18.38 8.88 -19.62
CA MET A 1 16.89 8.89 -19.67
C MET A 1 16.34 7.47 -19.51
N ILE A 2 15.95 7.07 -18.31
CA ILE A 2 15.90 5.65 -17.89
C ILE A 2 14.54 4.97 -18.09
N LEU A 3 13.53 5.74 -18.47
CA LEU A 3 12.17 5.24 -18.72
C LEU A 3 11.75 5.36 -20.20
N GLY A 4 12.69 5.69 -21.10
CA GLY A 4 12.40 5.99 -22.51
C GLY A 4 11.57 7.26 -22.73
N ALA A 5 11.25 7.99 -21.65
CA ALA A 5 10.57 9.29 -21.69
C ALA A 5 11.62 10.38 -21.74
N GLU A 6 11.68 11.25 -22.76
CA GLU A 6 12.74 12.25 -23.03
C GLU A 6 12.57 13.58 -22.27
N ASN A 7 11.39 13.81 -21.68
CA ASN A 7 11.04 15.07 -21.03
C ASN A 7 10.19 14.84 -19.75
N SER A 8 10.20 15.82 -18.83
CA SER A 8 9.49 15.72 -17.54
C SER A 8 7.96 15.58 -17.68
N MET A 9 7.42 16.02 -18.82
CA MET A 9 6.00 15.89 -19.15
C MET A 9 5.62 14.43 -19.41
N GLU A 10 6.42 13.68 -20.17
CA GLU A 10 6.17 12.25 -20.42
C GLU A 10 6.22 11.42 -19.14
N ILE A 11 7.16 11.72 -18.23
CA ILE A 11 7.23 11.06 -16.92
C ILE A 11 5.94 11.30 -16.12
N SER A 12 5.44 12.53 -16.13
CA SER A 12 4.19 12.89 -15.44
C SER A 12 2.98 12.14 -16.03
N VAL A 13 2.94 11.97 -17.35
CA VAL A 13 1.89 11.19 -18.04
C VAL A 13 1.98 9.72 -17.66
N ILE A 14 3.17 9.11 -17.65
CA ILE A 14 3.37 7.73 -17.22
C ILE A 14 2.88 7.52 -15.79
N VAL A 15 3.24 8.42 -14.87
CA VAL A 15 2.81 8.36 -13.46
C VAL A 15 1.29 8.46 -13.36
N LEU A 16 0.66 9.39 -14.08
CA LEU A 16 -0.80 9.56 -14.06
C LEU A 16 -1.52 8.32 -14.60
N VAL A 17 -1.11 7.81 -15.77
CA VAL A 17 -1.71 6.62 -16.38
C VAL A 17 -1.53 5.40 -15.48
N ALA A 18 -0.34 5.20 -14.91
CA ALA A 18 -0.07 4.11 -13.98
C ALA A 18 -0.93 4.21 -12.71
N THR A 19 -1.07 5.41 -12.16
CA THR A 19 -1.89 5.66 -10.96
C THR A 19 -3.36 5.37 -11.25
N LEU A 20 -3.92 5.93 -12.32
CA LEU A 20 -5.32 5.74 -12.69
C LEU A 20 -5.62 4.27 -13.01
N SER A 21 -4.79 3.63 -13.82
CA SER A 21 -4.95 2.21 -14.17
C SER A 21 -4.86 1.30 -12.95
N SER A 22 -3.96 1.63 -12.00
CA SER A 22 -3.81 0.89 -10.74
C SER A 22 -5.04 1.03 -9.85
N VAL A 23 -5.58 2.25 -9.71
CA VAL A 23 -6.79 2.52 -8.91
C VAL A 23 -8.01 1.86 -9.55
N LEU A 24 -8.16 1.90 -10.87
CA LEU A 24 -9.23 1.19 -11.58
C LEU A 24 -9.17 -0.32 -11.33
N GLY A 25 -7.99 -0.93 -11.40
CA GLY A 25 -7.82 -2.34 -11.04
C GLY A 25 -8.13 -2.63 -9.56
N ALA A 26 -7.87 -1.67 -8.67
CA ALA A 26 -8.19 -1.76 -7.25
C ALA A 26 -9.71 -1.71 -7.00
N ILE A 27 -10.45 -0.89 -7.74
CA ILE A 27 -11.91 -0.83 -7.70
C ILE A 27 -12.50 -2.18 -8.13
N GLY A 28 -11.94 -2.81 -9.16
CA GLY A 28 -12.31 -4.18 -9.54
C GLY A 28 -12.09 -5.18 -8.39
N GLY A 29 -10.95 -5.08 -7.70
CA GLY A 29 -10.69 -5.85 -6.48
C GLY A 29 -11.71 -5.58 -5.37
N TYR A 30 -12.02 -4.30 -5.12
CA TYR A 30 -13.05 -3.91 -4.16
C TYR A 30 -14.40 -4.57 -4.48
N GLY A 31 -14.80 -4.59 -5.76
CA GLY A 31 -16.02 -5.28 -6.21
C GLY A 31 -15.98 -6.79 -5.93
N ILE A 32 -14.85 -7.45 -6.18
CA ILE A 32 -14.67 -8.88 -5.87
C ILE A 32 -14.78 -9.11 -4.35
N GLY A 33 -14.16 -8.27 -3.53
CA GLY A 33 -14.27 -8.35 -2.07
C GLY A 33 -15.71 -8.15 -1.58
N ALA A 34 -16.42 -7.18 -2.14
CA ALA A 34 -17.81 -6.88 -1.80
C ALA A 34 -18.77 -8.02 -2.19
N TYR A 35 -18.50 -8.72 -3.30
CA TYR A 35 -19.31 -9.84 -3.76
C TYR A 35 -18.96 -11.17 -3.08
N ALA A 36 -17.67 -11.44 -2.88
CA ALA A 36 -17.19 -12.68 -2.29
C ALA A 36 -17.29 -12.71 -0.74
N GLY A 37 -17.36 -11.55 -0.09
CA GLY A 37 -17.63 -11.42 1.34
C GLY A 37 -16.57 -12.05 2.26
N ARG A 38 -16.99 -12.44 3.47
CA ARG A 38 -16.16 -13.07 4.51
C ARG A 38 -15.37 -14.33 4.07
N PRO A 39 -15.91 -15.25 3.24
CA PRO A 39 -15.19 -16.45 2.79
C PRO A 39 -13.85 -16.17 2.10
N LEU A 40 -13.72 -15.04 1.39
CA LEU A 40 -12.47 -14.66 0.72
C LEU A 40 -11.45 -14.08 1.72
N LEU A 41 -11.94 -13.35 2.73
CA LEU A 41 -11.13 -12.82 3.83
C LEU A 41 -10.56 -13.94 4.69
N GLU A 42 -11.39 -14.91 5.11
CA GLU A 42 -10.98 -16.05 5.95
C GLU A 42 -9.94 -16.96 5.27
N ARG A 43 -9.89 -16.97 3.93
CA ARG A 43 -8.94 -17.77 3.16
C ARG A 43 -7.55 -17.13 3.01
N PHE A 44 -7.47 -15.80 3.15
CA PHE A 44 -6.24 -15.03 2.94
C PHE A 44 -5.73 -14.30 4.19
N ALA A 45 -6.58 -14.11 5.20
CA ALA A 45 -6.26 -13.50 6.47
C ALA A 45 -6.69 -14.47 7.59
N SER A 46 -5.77 -14.78 8.51
CA SER A 46 -6.12 -15.55 9.72
C SER A 46 -7.26 -14.84 10.47
N GLU A 47 -8.09 -15.57 11.23
CA GLU A 47 -9.16 -14.98 12.06
C GLU A 47 -8.65 -13.84 12.95
N SER A 48 -7.41 -13.95 13.43
CA SER A 48 -6.73 -12.89 14.19
C SER A 48 -6.49 -11.62 13.37
N THR A 49 -6.19 -11.74 12.07
CA THR A 49 -5.96 -10.61 11.16
C THR A 49 -7.26 -9.93 10.75
N VAL A 50 -8.31 -10.73 10.54
CA VAL A 50 -9.67 -10.21 10.25
C VAL A 50 -10.21 -9.45 11.46
N SER A 51 -10.10 -10.01 12.67
CA SER A 51 -10.53 -9.35 13.91
C SER A 51 -9.74 -8.06 14.18
N ARG A 52 -8.43 -8.03 13.87
CA ARG A 52 -7.60 -6.81 13.96
C ARG A 52 -8.08 -5.72 13.00
N LEU A 53 -8.39 -6.09 11.76
CA LEU A 53 -8.93 -5.17 10.74
C LEU A 53 -10.30 -4.62 11.14
N GLU A 54 -11.19 -5.46 11.67
CA GLU A 54 -12.49 -5.03 12.20
C GLU A 54 -12.31 -4.06 13.36
N ASN A 55 -11.41 -4.34 14.31
CA ASN A 55 -11.15 -3.47 15.47
C ASN A 55 -10.54 -2.13 15.06
N LEU A 56 -9.63 -2.10 14.08
CA LEU A 56 -9.11 -0.87 13.49
C LEU A 56 -10.19 -0.07 12.74
N THR A 57 -11.11 -0.77 12.07
CA THR A 57 -12.22 -0.13 11.34
C THR A 57 -13.25 0.46 12.32
N ILE A 58 -13.52 -0.21 13.45
CA ILE A 58 -14.39 0.31 14.51
C ILE A 58 -13.74 1.52 15.19
N ARG A 59 -12.43 1.45 15.49
CA ARG A 59 -11.71 2.46 16.28
C ARG A 59 -11.29 3.70 15.48
N TYR A 60 -10.94 3.53 14.22
CA TYR A 60 -10.42 4.60 13.36
C TYR A 60 -11.28 4.87 12.12
N GLY A 61 -12.35 4.10 11.89
CA GLY A 61 -13.23 4.28 10.74
C GLY A 61 -12.47 4.27 9.43
N SER A 62 -12.63 5.35 8.67
CA SER A 62 -11.92 5.69 7.43
C SER A 62 -10.39 5.64 7.53
N ALA A 63 -9.82 6.00 8.69
CA ALA A 63 -8.38 6.00 8.91
C ALA A 63 -7.83 4.59 9.21
N GLY A 64 -8.67 3.64 9.64
CA GLY A 64 -8.28 2.25 9.86
C GLY A 64 -7.80 1.56 8.59
N THR A 65 -8.37 1.91 7.43
CA THR A 65 -7.91 1.42 6.12
C THR A 65 -6.60 2.07 5.69
N PHE A 66 -6.36 3.33 6.05
CA PHE A 66 -5.07 3.98 5.80
C PHE A 66 -3.96 3.31 6.62
N VAL A 67 -4.26 2.96 7.87
CA VAL A 67 -3.35 2.17 8.72
C VAL A 67 -3.18 0.75 8.19
N ALA A 68 -4.24 0.11 7.69
CA ALA A 68 -4.13 -1.17 7.00
C ALA A 68 -3.36 -1.06 5.67
N ALA A 69 -3.36 0.09 4.99
CA ALA A 69 -2.55 0.32 3.78
C ALA A 69 -1.06 0.50 4.10
N VAL A 70 -0.74 0.97 5.31
CA VAL A 70 0.63 1.06 5.85
C VAL A 70 1.10 -0.29 6.41
N SER A 71 0.18 -1.22 6.63
CA SER A 71 0.52 -2.59 7.01
C SER A 71 1.33 -3.29 5.92
N PRO A 72 2.10 -4.34 6.27
CA PRO A 72 2.78 -5.17 5.29
C PRO A 72 1.83 -6.02 4.40
N ILE A 73 0.52 -5.75 4.42
CA ILE A 73 -0.46 -6.46 3.60
C ILE A 73 -0.32 -6.02 2.13
N PRO A 74 -0.31 -6.96 1.17
CA PRO A 74 -0.32 -6.64 -0.24
C PRO A 74 -1.53 -5.75 -0.60
N TYR A 75 -1.31 -4.66 -1.33
CA TYR A 75 -2.37 -3.70 -1.68
C TYR A 75 -3.61 -4.32 -2.36
N LYS A 76 -3.46 -5.41 -3.13
CA LYS A 76 -4.60 -6.11 -3.74
C LYS A 76 -5.45 -6.83 -2.69
N ALA A 77 -4.81 -7.41 -1.67
CA ALA A 77 -5.52 -7.99 -0.53
C ALA A 77 -6.22 -6.90 0.30
N LEU A 78 -5.63 -5.71 0.41
CA LEU A 78 -6.30 -4.54 1.00
C LEU A 78 -7.58 -4.17 0.22
N ALA A 79 -7.54 -4.16 -1.11
CA ALA A 79 -8.73 -3.87 -1.92
C ALA A 79 -9.86 -4.89 -1.70
N TRP A 80 -9.51 -6.18 -1.63
CA TRP A 80 -10.48 -7.23 -1.28
C TRP A 80 -11.04 -7.05 0.13
N ALA A 81 -10.17 -6.76 1.11
CA ALA A 81 -10.58 -6.53 2.50
C ALA A 81 -11.49 -5.30 2.64
N ALA A 82 -11.16 -4.20 1.96
CA ALA A 82 -11.97 -2.99 1.94
C ALA A 82 -13.36 -3.22 1.31
N GLY A 83 -13.42 -4.02 0.23
CA GLY A 83 -14.67 -4.44 -0.40
C GLY A 83 -15.53 -5.30 0.51
N ALA A 84 -14.93 -6.33 1.12
CA ALA A 84 -15.63 -7.24 2.01
C ALA A 84 -16.11 -6.54 3.31
N GLY A 85 -15.34 -5.56 3.79
CA GLY A 85 -15.71 -4.68 4.91
C GLY A 85 -16.70 -3.57 4.56
N ARG A 86 -17.19 -3.50 3.30
CA ARG A 86 -18.12 -2.46 2.80
C ARG A 86 -17.70 -1.03 3.14
N MET A 87 -16.41 -0.74 2.98
CA MET A 87 -15.88 0.61 3.17
C MET A 87 -16.51 1.60 2.18
N ASP A 88 -16.60 2.88 2.54
CA ASP A 88 -17.02 3.90 1.58
C ASP A 88 -16.09 3.91 0.34
N LEU A 89 -16.68 3.65 -0.83
CA LEU A 89 -15.95 3.53 -2.09
C LEU A 89 -15.23 4.83 -2.47
N ARG A 90 -15.82 6.01 -2.18
CA ARG A 90 -15.22 7.31 -2.50
C ARG A 90 -13.94 7.51 -1.70
N LEU A 91 -14.01 7.15 -0.42
CA LEU A 91 -12.88 7.23 0.47
C LEU A 91 -11.76 6.25 0.08
N PHE A 92 -12.11 5.02 -0.31
CA PHE A 92 -11.16 4.04 -0.85
C PHE A 92 -10.46 4.57 -2.11
N ILE A 93 -11.21 5.19 -3.02
CA ILE A 93 -10.66 5.78 -4.26
C ILE A 93 -9.72 6.93 -3.94
N ILE A 94 -10.10 7.86 -3.05
CA ILE A 94 -9.26 9.01 -2.67
C ILE A 94 -7.96 8.54 -2.00
N ALA A 95 -8.06 7.62 -1.03
CA ALA A 95 -6.90 7.04 -0.36
C ALA A 95 -6.01 6.27 -1.35
N GLY A 96 -6.62 5.52 -2.27
CA GLY A 96 -5.92 4.81 -3.34
C GLY A 96 -5.18 5.75 -4.29
N LEU A 97 -5.83 6.83 -4.75
CA LEU A 97 -5.22 7.86 -5.59
C LEU A 97 -4.03 8.52 -4.89
N PHE A 98 -4.16 8.87 -3.62
CA PHE A 98 -3.08 9.50 -2.86
C PHE A 98 -1.91 8.53 -2.65
N GLY A 99 -2.18 7.31 -2.16
CA GLY A 99 -1.13 6.32 -1.90
C GLY A 99 -0.45 5.83 -3.17
N ARG A 100 -1.21 5.59 -4.26
CA ARG A 100 -0.67 5.17 -5.55
C ARG A 100 0.03 6.30 -6.28
N GLY A 101 -0.55 7.49 -6.26
CA GLY A 101 0.05 8.69 -6.82
C GLY A 101 1.38 9.00 -6.15
N LEU A 102 1.48 8.88 -4.83
CA LEU A 102 2.75 9.02 -4.12
C LEU A 102 3.75 7.93 -4.53
N ARG A 103 3.35 6.66 -4.56
CA ARG A 103 4.27 5.57 -4.91
C ARG A 103 4.81 5.67 -6.32
N PHE A 104 3.96 5.91 -7.31
CA PHE A 104 4.39 6.04 -8.71
C PHE A 104 5.01 7.41 -8.98
N GLY A 105 4.52 8.47 -8.34
CA GLY A 105 5.05 9.83 -8.45
C GLY A 105 6.45 9.97 -7.88
N LEU A 106 6.71 9.44 -6.68
CA LEU A 106 8.05 9.42 -6.10
C LEU A 106 9.01 8.61 -6.98
N ALA A 107 8.59 7.43 -7.45
CA ALA A 107 9.42 6.62 -8.35
C ALA A 107 9.73 7.36 -9.66
N GLY A 108 8.72 7.98 -10.27
CA GLY A 108 8.87 8.78 -11.49
C GLY A 108 9.78 9.99 -11.29
N LEU A 109 9.66 10.71 -10.17
CA LEU A 109 10.54 11.83 -9.83
C LEU A 109 11.98 11.38 -9.61
N ILE A 110 12.19 10.33 -8.81
CA ILE A 110 13.53 9.84 -8.49
C ILE A 110 14.23 9.36 -9.75
N LEU A 111 13.56 8.54 -10.57
CA LEU A 111 14.13 8.02 -11.81
C LEU A 111 14.24 9.09 -12.91
N GLY A 112 13.38 10.11 -12.86
CA GLY A 112 13.38 11.21 -13.82
C GLY A 112 14.49 12.23 -13.59
N VAL A 113 14.82 12.51 -12.33
CA VAL A 113 15.83 13.51 -11.95
C VAL A 113 17.20 12.88 -11.68
N TRP A 114 17.25 11.75 -10.97
CA TRP A 114 18.49 11.08 -10.53
C TRP A 114 18.63 9.67 -11.09
N GLY A 115 18.03 9.42 -12.26
CA GLY A 115 18.02 8.07 -12.79
C GLY A 115 19.43 7.51 -12.99
N ASP A 116 20.35 8.29 -13.57
CA ASP A 116 21.68 7.81 -13.92
C ASP A 116 22.50 7.50 -12.65
N GLU A 117 22.38 8.33 -11.61
CA GLU A 117 22.92 8.06 -10.28
C GLU A 117 22.26 6.82 -9.65
N PHE A 118 20.94 6.66 -9.78
CA PHE A 118 20.22 5.50 -9.26
C PHE A 118 20.66 4.19 -9.94
N LEU A 119 20.92 4.21 -11.26
CA LEU A 119 21.49 3.07 -11.97
C LEU A 119 22.89 2.73 -11.49
N SER A 120 23.74 3.75 -11.27
CA SER A 120 25.08 3.55 -10.74
C SER A 120 25.07 2.93 -9.33
N LEU A 121 24.10 3.33 -8.50
CA LEU A 121 23.87 2.74 -7.18
C LEU A 121 23.40 1.28 -7.30
N MET A 122 22.48 0.97 -8.22
CA MET A 122 21.98 -0.40 -8.44
C MET A 122 23.08 -1.38 -8.89
N GLN A 123 24.10 -0.90 -9.57
CA GLN A 123 25.26 -1.72 -9.97
C GLN A 123 26.27 -1.92 -8.83
N ASN A 124 26.18 -1.16 -7.74
CA ASN A 124 27.12 -1.20 -6.63
C ASN A 124 26.70 -2.24 -5.55
N PRO A 125 27.49 -3.30 -5.27
CA PRO A 125 27.17 -4.29 -4.25
C PRO A 125 27.03 -3.71 -2.83
N ILE A 126 27.77 -2.64 -2.51
CA ILE A 126 27.72 -1.98 -1.20
C ILE A 126 26.36 -1.29 -1.02
N ALA A 127 25.79 -0.71 -2.09
CA ALA A 127 24.48 -0.08 -2.03
C ALA A 127 23.38 -1.11 -1.68
N TRP A 128 23.48 -2.34 -2.19
CA TRP A 128 22.57 -3.43 -1.82
C TRP A 128 22.70 -3.85 -0.35
N LEU A 129 23.93 -3.89 0.16
CA LEU A 129 24.22 -4.23 1.56
C LEU A 129 23.65 -3.17 2.51
N VAL A 130 23.94 -1.89 2.25
CA VAL A 130 23.42 -0.75 3.03
C VAL A 130 21.90 -0.68 2.92
N GLY A 131 21.35 -0.82 1.72
CA GLY A 131 19.90 -0.82 1.48
C GLY A 131 19.18 -1.93 2.25
N SER A 132 19.77 -3.12 2.33
CA SER A 132 19.22 -4.25 3.07
C SER A 132 19.26 -4.03 4.58
N ILE A 133 20.36 -3.48 5.11
CA ILE A 133 20.48 -3.14 6.55
C ILE A 133 19.48 -2.04 6.92
N ALA A 134 19.39 -0.98 6.12
CA ALA A 134 18.42 0.10 6.33
C ALA A 134 16.98 -0.41 6.25
N GLY A 135 16.70 -1.26 5.25
CA GLY A 135 15.39 -1.91 5.07
C GLY A 135 14.99 -2.74 6.28
N LEU A 136 15.89 -3.58 6.81
CA LEU A 136 15.65 -4.37 8.02
C LEU A 136 15.43 -3.49 9.25
N THR A 137 16.24 -2.44 9.40
CA THR A 137 16.16 -1.50 10.54
C THR A 137 14.81 -0.77 10.58
N LEU A 138 14.21 -0.47 9.43
CA LEU A 138 12.87 0.09 9.31
C LEU A 138 11.77 -0.97 9.42
N PHE A 139 11.98 -2.15 8.84
CA PHE A 139 10.98 -3.21 8.78
C PHE A 139 10.71 -3.84 10.16
N ILE A 140 11.76 -4.09 10.96
CA ILE A 140 11.64 -4.72 12.29
C ILE A 140 10.73 -3.91 13.25
N PRO A 141 10.92 -2.60 13.46
CA PRO A 141 10.04 -1.83 14.33
C PRO A 141 8.63 -1.69 13.75
N LEU A 142 8.48 -1.60 12.42
CA LEU A 142 7.17 -1.57 11.77
C LEU A 142 6.39 -2.87 11.97
N ALA A 143 7.07 -4.02 11.84
CA ALA A 143 6.49 -5.33 12.08
C ALA A 143 6.13 -5.55 13.55
N LYS A 144 6.97 -5.08 14.49
CA LYS A 144 6.67 -5.11 15.93
C LYS A 144 5.50 -4.21 16.31
N TRP A 145 5.43 -3.00 15.75
CA TRP A 145 4.27 -2.12 15.95
C TRP A 145 2.98 -2.78 15.44
N TRP A 146 3.05 -3.44 14.28
CA TRP A 146 1.92 -4.17 13.71
C TRP A 146 1.47 -5.36 14.58
N SER A 147 2.40 -6.12 15.15
CA SER A 147 2.04 -7.21 16.08
C SER A 147 1.37 -6.68 17.34
N ASN A 148 1.82 -5.53 17.87
CA ASN A 148 1.31 -4.96 19.11
C ASN A 148 -0.08 -4.29 18.96
N LEU A 149 -0.50 -3.94 17.74
CA LEU A 149 -1.88 -3.51 17.47
C LEU A 149 -2.92 -4.60 17.79
N ALA A 150 -2.49 -5.85 17.96
CA ALA A 150 -3.33 -6.98 18.30
C ALA A 150 -3.70 -7.09 19.78
N ASP A 151 -2.83 -6.57 20.66
CA ASP A 151 -2.92 -6.77 22.11
C ASP A 151 -3.59 -5.58 22.82
N ALA A 152 -3.98 -4.55 22.06
CA ALA A 152 -4.77 -3.45 22.57
C ALA A 152 -6.20 -3.94 22.82
N GLU A 153 -6.48 -4.38 24.06
CA GLU A 153 -7.83 -4.67 24.55
C GLU A 153 -8.80 -3.53 24.18
N PRO A 154 -10.06 -3.84 23.83
CA PRO A 154 -11.08 -2.82 23.67
C PRO A 154 -11.18 -2.06 24.99
N MET A 155 -11.03 -0.74 24.93
CA MET A 155 -11.21 0.13 26.09
C MET A 155 -12.64 -0.06 26.59
N ASP A 156 -12.79 -0.72 27.74
CA ASP A 156 -13.99 -0.70 28.55
C ASP A 156 -14.32 0.75 28.90
N ASN A 157 -15.45 1.24 28.40
CA ASN A 157 -16.13 2.46 28.80
C ASN A 157 -17.63 2.27 28.57
#